data_AF-A0A945LX56-F1
#
_entry.id   AF-A0A945LX56-F1
#
_cell.length_a   1.000
_cell.length_b   1.000
_cell.length_c   1.000
_cell.angle_alpha   90.00
_cell.angle_beta   90.00
_cell.angle_gamma   90.00
#
_symmetry.space_group_name_H-M   'P 1'
#
loop_
_entity.id
_entity.type
_entity.pdbx_description
1 polymer ?
#
loop_
_entity_poly.entity_id
_entity_poly.type
_entity_poly.pdbx_seq_one_letter_code
_entity_poly.pdbx_strand_id
1 'polypeptide(L)'
;MPYSSLRNFIERLEKEGRLIRVSTPVSSELEMTEIQTRLLAEDGPAVLFENVIGADGRKADMPVLVNLFGTVERVAWGMEREPQDLREIGEPLAFLRQPEPPGGWREAVNMLPLLKKVMTMKPKTTSKAAVHEVVKTGSDIDLSTLPIQTCWPGEPAPLITWPLVVTQGPNPDDKREDNFNLGIYRMQVTGKNTTLMRWLKHRGGAQHHQRWGKEKREPLPVAVVIGCDPGTILAAVTPVPDTVSEYQFAGLLRGKAVELVNCKTVPLKVPASAEIVLEGHVSLDEKQDEGPYGDHTGYYNSVEKFPVFTVSAITMRKDPIYLSTFTGRPPDEPSVLGAALNEVFIPLLQQ
;
A
#
# COMPACT_ATOMS: atom_id res chain seq x y z
N MET A 1 17.45 13.01 -1.98
CA MET A 1 16.68 12.88 -3.23
C MET A 1 15.63 11.83 -2.98
N PRO A 2 14.39 12.05 -3.45
CA PRO A 2 13.30 11.14 -3.17
C PRO A 2 13.50 9.75 -3.72
N TYR A 3 13.14 8.74 -2.93
CA TYR A 3 13.28 7.34 -3.32
C TYR A 3 12.43 7.07 -4.56
N SER A 4 13.06 6.76 -5.69
CA SER A 4 12.29 6.54 -6.92
C SER A 4 11.51 5.22 -6.94
N SER A 5 11.90 4.27 -6.07
CA SER A 5 11.31 2.93 -5.98
C SER A 5 11.54 2.32 -4.59
N LEU A 6 10.87 1.19 -4.32
CA LEU A 6 11.13 0.36 -3.13
C LEU A 6 12.62 -0.03 -3.03
N ARG A 7 13.25 -0.35 -4.16
CA ARG A 7 14.64 -0.82 -4.20
C ARG A 7 15.64 0.22 -3.71
N ASN A 8 15.42 1.52 -3.98
CA ASN A 8 16.29 2.56 -3.44
C ASN A 8 16.16 2.69 -1.91
N PHE A 9 14.97 2.39 -1.38
CA PHE A 9 14.77 2.40 0.06
C PHE A 9 15.44 1.17 0.71
N ILE A 10 15.33 -0.01 0.08
CA ILE A 10 16.09 -1.20 0.49
C ILE A 10 17.60 -0.93 0.52
N GLU A 11 18.15 -0.31 -0.53
CA GLU A 11 19.57 0.08 -0.60
C GLU A 11 19.99 0.99 0.56
N ARG A 12 19.13 1.96 0.92
CA ARG A 12 19.36 2.82 2.10
C ARG A 12 19.39 1.99 3.38
N LEU A 13 18.37 1.16 3.60
CA LEU A 13 18.27 0.37 4.82
C LEU A 13 19.45 -0.59 4.97
N GLU A 14 19.88 -1.23 3.88
CA GLU A 14 21.04 -2.12 3.86
C GLU A 14 22.34 -1.36 4.20
N LYS A 15 22.53 -0.16 3.63
CA LYS A 15 23.68 0.70 3.94
C LYS A 15 23.74 1.13 5.41
N GLU A 16 22.59 1.41 6.01
CA GLU A 16 22.49 1.84 7.42
C GLU A 16 22.39 0.65 8.40
N GLY A 17 22.55 -0.60 7.93
CA GLY A 17 22.44 -1.79 8.78
C GLY A 17 21.03 -2.05 9.32
N ARG A 18 20.01 -1.41 8.74
CA ARG A 18 18.58 -1.55 9.09
C ARG A 18 17.83 -2.51 8.17
N LEU A 19 18.53 -3.24 7.29
CA LEU A 19 18.00 -4.37 6.54
C LEU A 19 18.99 -5.53 6.55
N ILE A 20 18.47 -6.74 6.74
CA ILE A 20 19.24 -8.00 6.64
C ILE A 20 18.65 -8.87 5.53
N ARG A 21 19.52 -9.49 4.74
CA ARG A 21 19.17 -10.53 3.77
C ARG A 21 19.31 -11.90 4.42
N VAL A 22 18.29 -12.74 4.28
CA VAL A 22 18.27 -14.09 4.84
C VAL A 22 18.19 -15.08 3.68
N SER A 23 19.27 -15.84 3.48
CA SER A 23 19.39 -16.87 2.44
C SER A 23 18.98 -18.26 2.90
N THR A 24 18.94 -18.49 4.22
CA THR A 24 18.38 -19.70 4.83
C THR A 24 16.94 -19.89 4.34
N PRO A 25 16.53 -21.11 3.94
CA PRO A 25 15.14 -21.39 3.59
C PRO A 25 14.19 -21.02 4.74
N VAL A 26 13.11 -20.30 4.43
CA VAL A 26 12.07 -19.92 5.39
C VAL A 26 10.68 -20.18 4.79
N SER A 27 9.80 -20.80 5.56
CA SER A 27 8.42 -21.11 5.15
C SER A 27 7.55 -19.85 5.11
N SER A 28 6.77 -19.69 4.03
CA SER A 28 5.71 -18.67 3.96
C SER A 28 4.49 -19.02 4.81
N GLU A 29 4.40 -20.25 5.29
CA GLU A 29 3.40 -20.69 6.25
C GLU A 29 3.96 -20.55 7.66
N LEU A 30 3.47 -19.54 8.39
CA LEU A 30 3.75 -19.23 9.80
C LEU A 30 5.17 -18.76 10.12
N GLU A 31 6.21 -19.36 9.52
CA GLU A 31 7.61 -19.13 9.93
C GLU A 31 8.09 -17.70 9.66
N MET A 32 7.80 -17.13 8.49
CA MET A 32 8.08 -15.71 8.22
C MET A 32 7.41 -14.79 9.25
N THR A 33 6.18 -15.10 9.66
CA THR A 33 5.43 -14.32 10.65
C THR A 33 6.05 -14.43 12.04
N GLU A 34 6.49 -15.62 12.47
CA GLU A 34 7.19 -15.80 13.74
C GLU A 34 8.50 -15.00 13.79
N ILE A 35 9.30 -15.06 12.71
CA ILE A 35 10.54 -14.28 12.62
C ILE A 35 10.22 -12.79 12.66
N GLN A 36 9.24 -12.33 11.87
CA GLN A 36 8.81 -10.93 11.84
C GLN A 36 8.31 -10.47 13.22
N THR A 37 7.60 -11.33 13.97
CA THR A 37 7.11 -11.04 15.32
C THR A 37 8.26 -10.77 16.29
N ARG A 38 9.31 -11.60 16.28
CA ARG A 38 10.49 -11.39 17.13
C ARG A 38 11.27 -10.14 16.74
N LEU A 39 11.41 -9.89 15.43
CA LEU A 39 12.06 -8.67 14.94
C LEU A 39 11.33 -7.41 15.42
N LEU A 40 9.99 -7.39 15.41
CA LEU A 40 9.23 -6.26 15.92
C LEU A 40 9.40 -6.09 17.44
N ALA A 41 9.39 -7.19 18.19
CA ALA A 41 9.57 -7.16 19.65
C ALA A 41 10.96 -6.65 20.09
N GLU A 42 11.96 -6.80 19.22
CA GLU A 42 13.37 -6.44 19.48
C GLU A 42 13.84 -5.20 18.71
N ASP A 43 12.93 -4.40 18.12
CA ASP A 43 13.25 -3.24 17.27
C ASP A 43 14.21 -3.56 16.10
N GLY A 44 14.14 -4.81 15.64
CA GLY A 44 14.99 -5.42 14.62
C GLY A 44 14.89 -4.77 13.24
N PRO A 45 15.79 -5.16 12.32
CA PRO A 45 15.83 -4.63 10.96
C PRO A 45 14.63 -5.07 10.11
N ALA A 46 14.45 -4.43 8.97
CA ALA A 46 13.70 -5.03 7.87
C ALA A 46 14.41 -6.30 7.40
N VAL A 47 13.67 -7.27 6.87
CA VAL A 47 14.26 -8.53 6.37
C VAL A 47 13.81 -8.82 4.95
N LEU A 48 14.79 -9.15 4.12
CA LEU A 48 14.57 -9.69 2.78
C LEU A 48 14.89 -11.18 2.80
N PHE A 49 13.85 -12.02 2.79
CA PHE A 49 14.00 -13.47 2.66
C PHE A 49 14.25 -13.81 1.18
N GLU A 50 15.42 -14.35 0.86
CA GLU A 50 15.83 -14.67 -0.52
C GLU A 50 15.44 -16.09 -0.93
N ASN A 51 15.01 -16.91 0.03
CA ASN A 51 14.65 -18.31 -0.18
C ASN A 51 13.38 -18.66 0.59
N VAL A 52 12.24 -18.25 0.05
CA VAL A 52 10.93 -18.55 0.65
C VAL A 52 10.39 -19.85 0.11
N ILE A 53 9.94 -20.73 1.00
CA ILE A 53 9.34 -22.03 0.69
C ILE A 53 7.83 -21.92 0.92
N GLY A 54 7.03 -22.19 -0.10
CA GLY A 54 5.58 -22.22 0.01
C GLY A 54 5.08 -23.40 0.85
N ALA A 55 3.80 -23.36 1.24
CA ALA A 55 3.15 -24.46 1.96
C ALA A 55 3.16 -25.79 1.17
N ASP A 56 3.31 -25.72 -0.16
CA ASP A 56 3.45 -26.89 -1.04
C ASP A 56 4.89 -27.41 -1.17
N GLY A 57 5.84 -26.84 -0.41
CA GLY A 57 7.26 -27.20 -0.41
C GLY A 57 8.05 -26.63 -1.58
N ARG A 58 7.44 -25.87 -2.50
CA ARG A 58 8.15 -25.25 -3.62
C ARG A 58 8.83 -23.96 -3.18
N LYS A 59 10.05 -23.74 -3.67
CA LYS A 59 10.72 -22.44 -3.54
C LYS A 59 10.01 -21.41 -4.41
N ALA A 60 9.75 -20.23 -3.86
CA ALA A 60 9.24 -19.09 -4.59
C ALA A 60 10.31 -18.47 -5.50
N ASP A 61 9.89 -17.97 -6.67
CA ASP A 61 10.76 -17.35 -7.67
C ASP A 61 11.20 -15.92 -7.31
N MET A 62 10.67 -15.37 -6.22
CA MET A 62 10.90 -13.99 -5.79
C MET A 62 11.13 -13.90 -4.28
N PRO A 63 12.01 -12.98 -3.83
CA PRO A 63 12.22 -12.74 -2.41
C PRO A 63 11.01 -12.03 -1.77
N VAL A 64 10.89 -12.19 -0.45
CA VAL A 64 9.86 -11.52 0.36
C VAL A 64 10.51 -10.50 1.26
N LEU A 65 10.06 -9.25 1.18
CA LEU A 65 10.42 -8.18 2.08
C LEU A 65 9.36 -8.05 3.17
N VAL A 66 9.80 -8.12 4.43
CA VAL A 66 8.95 -7.94 5.62
C VAL A 66 9.55 -6.92 6.58
N ASN A 67 8.75 -6.51 7.56
CA ASN A 67 9.16 -5.59 8.64
C ASN A 67 9.72 -4.25 8.14
N LEU A 68 9.29 -3.81 6.95
CA LEU A 68 9.79 -2.61 6.28
C LEU A 68 9.67 -1.37 7.17
N PHE A 69 8.53 -1.22 7.82
CA PHE A 69 8.14 -0.12 8.69
C PHE A 69 8.03 -0.54 10.16
N GLY A 70 8.79 -1.57 10.55
CA GLY A 70 8.81 -2.09 11.92
C GLY A 70 9.41 -1.16 12.98
N THR A 71 9.92 0.01 12.62
CA THR A 71 10.37 1.04 13.57
C THR A 71 9.95 2.44 13.12
N VAL A 72 9.71 3.35 14.07
CA VAL A 72 9.40 4.77 13.79
C VAL A 72 10.49 5.43 12.94
N GLU A 73 11.75 5.06 13.15
CA GLU A 73 12.88 5.49 12.33
C GLU A 73 12.67 5.13 10.85
N ARG A 74 12.34 3.87 10.53
CA ARG A 74 12.12 3.45 9.13
C ARG A 74 10.87 4.09 8.52
N VAL A 75 9.83 4.36 9.33
CA VAL A 75 8.67 5.14 8.87
C VAL A 75 9.10 6.57 8.50
N ALA A 76 9.84 7.25 9.38
CA ALA A 76 10.32 8.61 9.12
C ALA A 76 11.24 8.66 7.89
N TRP A 77 12.18 7.72 7.78
CA TRP A 77 13.07 7.63 6.63
C TRP A 77 12.29 7.37 5.33
N GLY A 78 11.21 6.59 5.37
CA GLY A 78 10.33 6.39 4.22
C GLY A 78 9.64 7.67 3.73
N MET A 79 9.48 8.66 4.61
CA MET A 79 9.00 10.02 4.31
C MET A 79 10.13 11.01 4.01
N GLU A 80 11.38 10.54 3.94
CA GLU A 80 12.60 11.37 3.82
C GLU A 80 12.77 12.37 4.97
N ARG A 81 12.45 11.91 6.17
CA ARG A 81 12.53 12.67 7.42
C ARG A 81 13.27 11.88 8.49
N GLU A 82 13.68 12.57 9.54
CA GLU A 82 14.04 11.93 10.79
C GLU A 82 12.82 11.90 11.74
N PRO A 83 12.81 11.01 12.76
CA PRO A 83 11.68 10.87 13.69
C PRO A 83 11.22 12.19 14.31
N GLN A 84 12.14 13.07 14.68
CA GLN A 84 11.83 14.38 15.27
C GLN A 84 11.12 15.34 14.29
N ASP A 85 11.22 15.12 12.99
CA ASP A 85 10.67 16.01 11.96
C ASP A 85 9.25 15.62 11.54
N LEU A 86 8.70 14.49 12.04
CA LEU A 86 7.37 14.00 11.62
C LEU A 86 6.25 15.02 11.88
N ARG A 87 6.38 15.84 12.93
CA ARG A 87 5.41 16.91 13.22
C ARG A 87 5.35 17.96 12.12
N GLU A 88 6.47 18.25 11.46
CA GLU A 88 6.51 19.26 10.38
C GLU A 88 5.68 18.85 9.16
N ILE A 89 5.34 17.56 9.02
CA ILE A 89 4.47 17.05 7.96
C ILE A 89 3.01 17.49 8.19
N GLY A 90 2.60 17.70 9.44
CA GLY A 90 1.25 18.10 9.81
C GLY A 90 0.88 19.51 9.32
N GLU A 91 1.86 20.42 9.22
CA GLU A 91 1.63 21.81 8.80
C GLU A 91 1.12 21.93 7.34
N PRO A 92 1.77 21.32 6.33
CA PRO A 92 1.19 21.24 4.98
C PRO A 92 -0.20 20.61 4.92
N LEU A 93 -0.47 19.60 5.75
CA LEU A 93 -1.76 18.91 5.79
C LEU A 93 -2.86 19.83 6.35
N ALA A 94 -2.53 20.63 7.37
CA ALA A 94 -3.44 21.63 7.92
C ALA A 94 -3.82 22.68 6.88
N PHE A 95 -2.84 23.18 6.13
CA PHE A 95 -3.08 24.12 5.05
C PHE A 95 -3.97 23.55 3.94
N LEU A 96 -3.78 22.28 3.56
CA LEU A 96 -4.64 21.62 2.57
C LEU A 96 -6.10 21.50 3.04
N ARG A 97 -6.33 21.39 4.36
CA ARG A 97 -7.67 21.29 4.93
C ARG A 97 -8.40 22.63 4.91
N GLN A 98 -7.70 23.73 5.19
CA GLN A 98 -8.26 25.09 5.19
C GLN A 98 -7.24 26.07 4.57
N PRO A 99 -7.29 26.30 3.24
CA PRO A 99 -6.41 27.28 2.61
C PRO A 99 -6.89 28.70 2.93
N GLU A 100 -6.18 29.42 3.79
CA GLU A 100 -6.43 30.84 4.04
C GLU A 100 -5.81 31.71 2.92
N PRO A 101 -6.55 32.70 2.36
CA PRO A 101 -5.99 33.62 1.39
C PRO A 101 -4.96 34.56 2.06
N PRO A 102 -3.82 34.85 1.42
CA PRO A 102 -2.79 35.70 2.02
C PRO A 102 -3.31 37.12 2.22
N GLY A 103 -3.10 37.69 3.40
CA GLY A 103 -3.49 39.05 3.78
C GLY A 103 -2.62 40.15 3.18
N GLY A 104 -1.52 39.82 2.48
CA GLY A 104 -0.69 40.80 1.77
C GLY A 104 0.55 40.24 1.05
N TRP A 105 1.34 41.14 0.44
CA TRP A 105 2.50 40.80 -0.39
C TRP A 105 3.62 40.04 0.35
N ARG A 106 3.82 40.31 1.65
CA ARG A 106 4.83 39.59 2.46
C ARG A 106 4.41 38.14 2.73
N GLU A 107 3.14 37.90 3.06
CA GLU A 107 2.61 36.55 3.23
C GLU A 107 2.59 35.77 1.90
N ALA A 108 2.29 36.45 0.80
CA ALA A 108 2.37 35.84 -0.53
C ALA A 108 3.80 35.35 -0.88
N VAL A 109 4.84 36.07 -0.45
CA VAL A 109 6.24 35.61 -0.60
C VAL A 109 6.52 34.41 0.31
N ASN A 110 6.02 34.42 1.55
CA ASN A 110 6.16 33.29 2.48
C ASN A 110 5.40 32.03 2.00
N MET A 111 4.40 32.17 1.14
CA MET A 111 3.65 31.08 0.50
C MET A 111 4.39 30.44 -0.69
N LEU A 112 5.46 31.04 -1.24
CA LEU A 112 6.18 30.51 -2.40
C LEU A 112 6.72 29.07 -2.21
N PRO A 113 7.33 28.70 -1.06
CA PRO A 113 7.75 27.32 -0.81
C PRO A 113 6.57 26.34 -0.77
N LEU A 114 5.43 26.78 -0.22
CA LEU A 114 4.21 25.98 -0.16
C LEU A 114 3.61 25.77 -1.56
N LEU A 115 3.60 26.80 -2.41
CA LEU A 115 3.19 26.69 -3.80
C LEU A 115 4.08 25.72 -4.60
N LYS A 116 5.39 25.72 -4.35
CA LYS A 116 6.30 24.72 -4.94
C LYS A 116 5.95 23.29 -4.48
N LYS A 117 5.59 23.11 -3.21
CA LYS A 117 5.11 21.81 -2.68
C LYS A 117 3.77 21.40 -3.29
N VAL A 118 2.85 22.33 -3.53
CA VAL A 118 1.58 22.02 -4.23
C VAL A 118 1.83 21.56 -5.67
N MET A 119 2.82 22.12 -6.37
CA MET A 119 3.19 21.68 -7.71
C MET A 119 3.69 20.22 -7.77
N THR A 120 4.22 19.67 -6.67
CA THR A 120 4.66 18.26 -6.61
C THR A 120 3.50 17.30 -6.37
N MET A 121 2.32 17.79 -6.02
CA MET A 121 1.12 16.96 -5.84
C MET A 121 0.58 16.41 -7.15
N LYS A 122 0.78 17.07 -8.29
CA LYS A 122 0.22 16.59 -9.57
C LYS A 122 1.01 15.38 -10.07
N PRO A 123 0.42 14.16 -10.13
CA PRO A 123 1.15 12.99 -10.62
C PRO A 123 1.53 13.14 -12.09
N LYS A 124 2.64 12.51 -12.48
CA LYS A 124 3.10 12.48 -13.88
C LYS A 124 2.72 11.15 -14.50
N THR A 125 2.30 11.15 -15.76
CA THR A 125 2.09 9.90 -16.51
C THR A 125 3.34 9.60 -17.33
N THR A 126 3.81 8.36 -17.28
CA THR A 126 4.90 7.82 -18.09
C THR A 126 4.42 6.66 -18.95
N SER A 127 5.06 6.45 -20.10
CA SER A 127 4.83 5.28 -20.97
C SER A 127 5.78 4.12 -20.65
N LYS A 128 6.91 4.38 -19.99
CA LYS A 128 7.88 3.38 -19.56
C LYS A 128 7.71 3.13 -18.07
N ALA A 129 7.52 1.87 -17.70
CA ALA A 129 7.34 1.45 -16.32
C ALA A 129 8.00 0.10 -16.08
N ALA A 130 8.76 -0.01 -15.00
CA ALA A 130 9.44 -1.25 -14.64
C ALA A 130 8.43 -2.36 -14.33
N VAL A 131 7.28 -2.01 -13.74
CA VAL A 131 6.21 -2.97 -13.43
C VAL A 131 5.63 -3.69 -14.66
N HIS A 132 5.93 -3.23 -15.88
CA HIS A 132 5.46 -3.87 -17.12
C HIS A 132 6.51 -4.76 -17.81
N GLU A 133 7.64 -5.04 -17.16
CA GLU A 133 8.68 -5.91 -17.71
C GLU A 133 8.17 -7.35 -17.92
N VAL A 134 7.26 -7.82 -17.05
CA VAL A 134 6.54 -9.09 -17.19
C VAL A 134 5.04 -8.81 -17.13
N VAL A 135 4.27 -9.38 -18.05
CA VAL A 135 2.81 -9.25 -18.11
C VAL A 135 2.20 -10.64 -18.29
N LYS A 136 1.38 -11.06 -17.32
CA LYS A 136 0.62 -12.31 -17.35
C LYS A 136 -0.87 -12.00 -17.46
N THR A 137 -1.53 -12.59 -18.45
CA THR A 137 -2.97 -12.44 -18.72
C THR A 137 -3.60 -13.78 -19.06
N GLY A 138 -4.93 -13.89 -18.99
CA GLY A 138 -5.64 -15.11 -19.39
C GLY A 138 -5.18 -16.33 -18.57
N SER A 139 -4.79 -17.42 -19.24
CA SER A 139 -4.36 -18.67 -18.59
C SER A 139 -3.09 -18.54 -17.76
N ASP A 140 -2.26 -17.53 -18.03
CA ASP A 140 -0.96 -17.33 -17.37
C ASP A 140 -1.10 -16.70 -15.97
N ILE A 141 -2.31 -16.22 -15.63
CA ILE A 141 -2.61 -15.70 -14.30
C ILE A 141 -2.60 -16.86 -13.30
N ASP A 142 -1.74 -16.76 -12.29
CA ASP A 142 -1.65 -17.72 -11.21
C ASP A 142 -1.14 -17.05 -9.93
N LEU A 143 -2.06 -16.78 -8.99
CA LEU A 143 -1.75 -16.20 -7.69
C LEU A 143 -0.89 -17.13 -6.82
N SER A 144 -0.89 -18.44 -7.06
CA SER A 144 -0.03 -19.38 -6.32
C SER A 144 1.47 -19.20 -6.64
N THR A 145 1.81 -18.42 -7.66
CA THR A 145 3.21 -18.06 -7.97
C THR A 145 3.74 -16.93 -7.08
N LEU A 146 2.87 -16.25 -6.33
CA LEU A 146 3.28 -15.24 -5.36
C LEU A 146 3.55 -15.91 -4.00
N PRO A 147 4.62 -15.54 -3.28
CA PRO A 147 4.92 -16.08 -1.95
C PRO A 147 4.04 -15.45 -0.86
N ILE A 148 2.72 -15.61 -1.00
CA ILE A 148 1.72 -15.06 -0.08
C ILE A 148 1.78 -15.87 1.21
N GLN A 149 1.85 -15.18 2.34
CA GLN A 149 2.02 -15.85 3.63
C GLN A 149 0.68 -16.21 4.29
N THR A 150 0.71 -17.28 5.07
CA THR A 150 -0.30 -17.60 6.08
C THR A 150 0.28 -17.17 7.43
N CYS A 151 -0.40 -16.27 8.13
CA CYS A 151 0.19 -15.56 9.27
C CYS A 151 0.03 -16.36 10.56
N TRP A 152 -1.18 -16.85 10.81
CA TRP A 152 -1.54 -17.50 12.06
C TRP A 152 -2.12 -18.91 11.85
N PRO A 153 -1.98 -19.81 12.83
CA PRO A 153 -2.55 -21.15 12.74
C PRO A 153 -4.07 -21.12 12.51
N GLY A 154 -4.60 -22.02 11.68
CA GLY A 154 -6.05 -22.14 11.48
C GLY A 154 -6.70 -21.05 10.60
N GLU A 155 -5.91 -20.15 10.01
CA GLU A 155 -6.39 -19.26 8.96
C GLU A 155 -6.74 -20.08 7.69
N PRO A 156 -7.82 -19.71 6.97
CA PRO A 156 -8.38 -20.55 5.92
C PRO A 156 -7.53 -20.59 4.63
N ALA A 157 -6.70 -19.57 4.42
CA ALA A 157 -5.92 -19.41 3.20
C ALA A 157 -4.81 -18.36 3.38
N PRO A 158 -3.80 -18.32 2.47
CA PRO A 158 -2.85 -17.21 2.40
C PRO A 158 -3.52 -15.85 2.22
N LEU A 159 -2.91 -14.82 2.79
CA LEU A 159 -3.46 -13.47 2.87
C LEU A 159 -2.49 -12.43 2.29
N ILE A 160 -2.96 -11.61 1.35
CA ILE A 160 -2.20 -10.45 0.87
C ILE A 160 -2.40 -9.30 1.87
N THR A 161 -1.31 -8.83 2.46
CA THR A 161 -1.33 -7.93 3.64
C THR A 161 -0.80 -6.52 3.39
N TRP A 162 0.01 -6.30 2.35
CA TRP A 162 0.38 -4.97 1.84
C TRP A 162 -0.25 -4.58 0.47
N PRO A 163 -1.54 -4.86 0.20
CA PRO A 163 -2.17 -4.46 -1.06
C PRO A 163 -2.53 -2.97 -1.01
N LEU A 164 -1.87 -2.12 -1.82
CA LEU A 164 -2.34 -0.77 -2.08
C LEU A 164 -3.41 -0.85 -3.16
N VAL A 165 -4.67 -0.89 -2.74
CA VAL A 165 -5.84 -1.04 -3.60
C VAL A 165 -6.23 0.32 -4.17
N VAL A 166 -6.06 0.46 -5.48
CA VAL A 166 -6.36 1.64 -6.29
C VAL A 166 -7.75 1.53 -6.89
N THR A 167 -8.58 2.55 -6.66
CA THR A 167 -9.94 2.64 -7.19
C THR A 167 -10.24 4.06 -7.68
N GLN A 168 -11.20 4.19 -8.59
CA GLN A 168 -11.87 5.45 -8.93
C GLN A 168 -13.38 5.24 -8.87
N GLY A 169 -14.12 6.28 -8.51
CA GLY A 169 -15.58 6.25 -8.53
C GLY A 169 -16.16 6.35 -9.94
N PRO A 170 -17.49 6.44 -10.08
CA PRO A 170 -18.16 6.45 -11.38
C PRO A 170 -17.90 7.71 -12.23
N ASN A 171 -17.62 8.87 -11.61
CA ASN A 171 -17.45 10.15 -12.32
C ASN A 171 -16.18 10.92 -11.87
N PRO A 172 -14.97 10.38 -12.12
CA PRO A 172 -13.71 10.95 -11.61
C PRO A 172 -13.38 12.35 -12.16
N ASP A 173 -13.91 12.71 -13.33
CA ASP A 173 -13.69 14.03 -13.95
C ASP A 173 -14.64 15.11 -13.39
N ASP A 174 -15.79 14.71 -12.81
CA ASP A 174 -16.82 15.63 -12.32
C ASP A 174 -16.84 15.76 -10.79
N LYS A 175 -16.56 14.66 -10.08
CA LYS A 175 -16.65 14.59 -8.61
C LYS A 175 -15.28 14.27 -8.02
N ARG A 176 -14.76 15.16 -7.17
CA ARG A 176 -13.45 14.97 -6.52
C ARG A 176 -13.38 13.70 -5.67
N GLU A 177 -14.48 13.35 -5.02
CA GLU A 177 -14.61 12.12 -4.23
C GLU A 177 -14.58 10.84 -5.07
N ASP A 178 -14.67 10.93 -6.39
CA ASP A 178 -14.55 9.80 -7.33
C ASP A 178 -13.14 9.72 -7.95
N ASN A 179 -12.22 10.60 -7.57
CA ASN A 179 -10.83 10.55 -8.02
C ASN A 179 -10.10 9.33 -7.41
N PHE A 180 -8.81 9.16 -7.72
CA PHE A 180 -8.02 8.03 -7.20
C PHE A 180 -8.07 7.95 -5.67
N ASN A 181 -8.47 6.78 -5.17
CA ASN A 181 -8.26 6.36 -3.78
C ASN A 181 -7.27 5.19 -3.74
N LEU A 182 -6.34 5.24 -2.80
CA LEU A 182 -5.48 4.14 -2.41
C LEU A 182 -5.81 3.76 -0.97
N GLY A 183 -6.10 2.49 -0.72
CA GLY A 183 -6.24 1.98 0.64
C GLY A 183 -5.69 0.59 0.79
N ILE A 184 -5.39 0.22 2.04
CA ILE A 184 -4.87 -1.10 2.37
C ILE A 184 -6.00 -1.97 2.89
N TYR A 185 -6.40 -2.93 2.07
CA TYR A 185 -7.51 -3.84 2.36
C TYR A 185 -6.99 -5.26 2.18
N ARG A 186 -6.85 -6.03 3.27
CA ARG A 186 -6.32 -7.39 3.20
C ARG A 186 -7.12 -8.24 2.21
N MET A 187 -6.44 -9.13 1.49
CA MET A 187 -7.08 -9.93 0.44
C MET A 187 -6.85 -11.43 0.65
N GLN A 188 -7.90 -12.14 1.06
CA GLN A 188 -7.88 -13.60 1.18
C GLN A 188 -7.81 -14.22 -0.22
N VAL A 189 -6.85 -15.11 -0.47
CA VAL A 189 -6.75 -15.82 -1.75
C VAL A 189 -7.76 -16.96 -1.78
N THR A 190 -8.61 -17.00 -2.81
CA THR A 190 -9.67 -18.01 -2.94
C THR A 190 -9.48 -18.95 -4.13
N GLY A 191 -8.53 -18.63 -5.02
CA GLY A 191 -8.25 -19.44 -6.19
C GLY A 191 -7.12 -18.88 -7.04
N LYS A 192 -6.94 -19.46 -8.23
CA LYS A 192 -5.86 -19.12 -9.16
C LYS A 192 -5.83 -17.63 -9.55
N ASN A 193 -7.00 -17.00 -9.65
CA ASN A 193 -7.16 -15.61 -10.07
C ASN A 193 -8.23 -14.86 -9.25
N THR A 194 -8.60 -15.35 -8.07
CA THR A 194 -9.64 -14.75 -7.23
C THR A 194 -9.16 -14.51 -5.82
N THR A 195 -9.60 -13.38 -5.26
CA THR A 195 -9.41 -13.03 -3.85
C THR A 195 -10.66 -12.35 -3.30
N LEU A 196 -10.73 -12.15 -1.98
CA LEU A 196 -11.78 -11.37 -1.33
C LEU A 196 -11.29 -9.97 -0.96
N MET A 197 -12.03 -8.93 -1.36
CA MET A 197 -11.66 -7.54 -1.09
C MET A 197 -12.22 -7.10 0.29
N ARG A 198 -11.41 -7.22 1.35
CA ARG A 198 -11.85 -6.89 2.72
C ARG A 198 -11.73 -5.39 3.05
N TRP A 199 -12.56 -4.57 2.42
CA TRP A 199 -12.72 -3.16 2.76
C TRP A 199 -13.89 -2.92 3.73
N LEU A 200 -13.68 -2.14 4.79
CA LEU A 200 -14.79 -1.75 5.67
C LEU A 200 -15.64 -0.66 5.00
N LYS A 201 -16.95 -0.64 5.26
CA LYS A 201 -17.94 0.21 4.57
C LYS A 201 -17.58 1.69 4.47
N HIS A 202 -16.86 2.22 5.46
CA HIS A 202 -16.49 3.64 5.53
C HIS A 202 -15.20 3.98 4.75
N ARG A 203 -14.47 3.00 4.22
CA ARG A 203 -13.22 3.20 3.49
C ARG A 203 -13.46 3.64 2.06
N GLY A 204 -12.56 4.46 1.50
CA GLY A 204 -12.70 5.06 0.16
C GLY A 204 -13.06 4.06 -0.93
N GLY A 205 -12.34 2.94 -1.04
CA GLY A 205 -12.62 1.89 -2.02
C GLY A 205 -14.03 1.29 -1.90
N ALA A 206 -14.51 1.07 -0.66
CA ALA A 206 -15.86 0.56 -0.42
C ALA A 206 -16.94 1.59 -0.80
N GLN A 207 -16.66 2.88 -0.55
CA GLN A 207 -17.55 3.96 -0.97
C GLN A 207 -17.59 4.12 -2.50
N HIS A 208 -16.44 4.01 -3.18
CA HIS A 208 -16.37 3.96 -4.65
C HIS A 208 -17.17 2.79 -5.20
N HIS A 209 -17.01 1.59 -4.65
CA HIS A 209 -17.79 0.41 -5.05
C HIS A 209 -19.29 0.62 -4.88
N GLN A 210 -19.72 1.20 -3.76
CA GLN A 210 -21.12 1.50 -3.50
C GLN A 210 -21.68 2.53 -4.50
N ARG A 211 -20.95 3.63 -4.78
CA ARG A 211 -21.37 4.65 -5.75
C ARG A 211 -21.39 4.09 -7.16
N TRP A 212 -20.36 3.34 -7.54
CA TRP A 212 -20.25 2.68 -8.83
C TRP A 212 -21.45 1.77 -9.10
N GLY A 213 -21.83 0.90 -8.15
CA GLY A 213 -22.98 0.00 -8.32
C GLY A 213 -24.35 0.69 -8.36
N LYS A 214 -24.45 1.98 -8.04
CA LYS A 214 -25.67 2.78 -8.24
C LYS A 214 -25.78 3.32 -9.67
N GLU A 215 -24.65 3.47 -10.37
CA GLU A 215 -24.57 4.15 -11.67
C GLU A 215 -24.20 3.20 -12.82
N LYS A 216 -23.54 2.08 -12.52
CA LYS A 216 -23.00 1.11 -13.47
C LYS A 216 -23.49 -0.30 -13.11
N ARG A 217 -23.55 -1.19 -14.10
CA ARG A 217 -23.88 -2.61 -13.89
C ARG A 217 -22.64 -3.49 -13.91
N GLU A 218 -21.59 -3.02 -14.55
CA GLU A 218 -20.31 -3.68 -14.67
C GLU A 218 -19.57 -3.68 -13.33
N PRO A 219 -18.75 -4.70 -13.03
CA PRO A 219 -17.95 -4.73 -11.81
C PRO A 219 -16.95 -3.56 -11.77
N LEU A 220 -16.61 -3.10 -10.56
CA LEU A 220 -15.71 -1.96 -10.37
C LEU A 220 -14.28 -2.34 -10.82
N PRO A 221 -13.64 -1.61 -11.74
CA PRO A 221 -12.24 -1.81 -12.06
C PRO A 221 -11.34 -1.45 -10.87
N VAL A 222 -10.39 -2.32 -10.56
CA VAL A 222 -9.47 -2.19 -9.42
C VAL A 222 -8.06 -2.60 -9.83
N ALA A 223 -7.06 -1.90 -9.31
CA ALA A 223 -5.66 -2.32 -9.38
C ALA A 223 -5.09 -2.45 -7.97
N VAL A 224 -4.23 -3.43 -7.73
CA VAL A 224 -3.62 -3.70 -6.43
C VAL A 224 -2.11 -3.63 -6.60
N VAL A 225 -1.49 -2.65 -5.97
CA VAL A 225 -0.05 -2.44 -6.02
C VAL A 225 0.60 -3.13 -4.83
N ILE A 226 1.60 -3.98 -5.07
CA ILE A 226 2.39 -4.66 -4.04
C ILE A 226 3.84 -4.23 -4.22
N GLY A 227 4.35 -3.50 -3.22
CA GLY A 227 5.69 -2.91 -3.25
C GLY A 227 5.79 -1.75 -4.23
N CYS A 228 5.90 -0.53 -3.74
CA CYS A 228 6.27 0.65 -4.51
C CYS A 228 7.16 1.56 -3.66
N ASP A 229 7.41 2.79 -4.08
CA ASP A 229 8.21 3.69 -3.25
C ASP A 229 7.58 3.94 -1.85
N PRO A 230 8.40 4.12 -0.81
CA PRO A 230 7.90 4.20 0.56
C PRO A 230 6.98 5.40 0.79
N GLY A 231 7.20 6.53 0.09
CA GLY A 231 6.35 7.72 0.22
C GLY A 231 4.91 7.46 -0.24
N THR A 232 4.71 6.68 -1.31
CA THR A 232 3.38 6.28 -1.79
C THR A 232 2.73 5.27 -0.86
N ILE A 233 3.49 4.32 -0.32
CA ILE A 233 2.99 3.38 0.70
C ILE A 233 2.52 4.13 1.94
N LEU A 234 3.33 5.06 2.44
CA LEU A 234 3.02 5.86 3.62
C LEU A 234 1.87 6.85 3.38
N ALA A 235 1.73 7.37 2.16
CA ALA A 235 0.56 8.16 1.80
C ALA A 235 -0.74 7.35 1.86
N ALA A 236 -0.72 6.08 1.43
CA ALA A 236 -1.89 5.21 1.42
C ALA A 236 -2.38 4.80 2.84
N VAL A 237 -1.53 4.89 3.86
CA VAL A 237 -1.91 4.67 5.27
C VAL A 237 -2.29 5.96 5.99
N THR A 238 -1.94 7.12 5.44
CA THR A 238 -2.25 8.40 6.06
C THR A 238 -3.71 8.77 5.77
N PRO A 239 -4.52 9.13 6.79
CA PRO A 239 -5.86 9.66 6.59
C PRO A 239 -5.76 11.04 5.92
N VAL A 240 -5.99 11.06 4.61
CA VAL A 240 -6.10 12.28 3.82
C VAL A 240 -7.58 12.63 3.60
N PRO A 241 -7.93 13.90 3.36
CA PRO A 241 -9.29 14.27 2.99
C PRO A 241 -9.73 13.58 1.70
N ASP A 242 -10.99 13.13 1.60
CA ASP A 242 -11.55 12.45 0.40
C ASP A 242 -11.47 13.29 -0.90
N THR A 243 -11.16 14.58 -0.79
CA THR A 243 -10.97 15.49 -1.94
C THR A 243 -9.54 15.51 -2.48
N VAL A 244 -8.62 14.80 -1.83
CA VAL A 244 -7.20 14.71 -2.17
C VAL A 244 -6.82 13.23 -2.32
N SER A 245 -6.41 12.82 -3.52
CA SER A 245 -5.91 11.47 -3.74
C SER A 245 -4.61 11.23 -2.97
N GLU A 246 -4.37 9.99 -2.54
CA GLU A 246 -3.14 9.61 -1.86
C GLU A 246 -1.92 9.73 -2.79
N TYR A 247 -2.08 9.67 -4.12
CA TYR A 247 -1.00 10.03 -5.05
C TYR A 247 -0.58 11.49 -4.95
N GLN A 248 -1.55 12.40 -4.78
CA GLN A 248 -1.25 13.81 -4.57
C GLN A 248 -0.54 14.03 -3.24
N PHE A 249 -1.01 13.35 -2.20
CA PHE A 249 -0.39 13.43 -0.88
C PHE A 249 1.02 12.82 -0.86
N ALA A 250 1.25 11.68 -1.53
CA ALA A 250 2.57 11.12 -1.73
C ALA A 250 3.53 12.12 -2.39
N GLY A 251 3.05 12.83 -3.43
CA GLY A 251 3.81 13.87 -4.10
C GLY A 251 4.22 15.04 -3.19
N LEU A 252 3.36 15.38 -2.23
CA LEU A 252 3.65 16.36 -1.18
C LEU A 252 4.68 15.84 -0.18
N LEU A 253 4.46 14.62 0.37
CA LEU A 253 5.34 13.99 1.36
C LEU A 253 6.79 13.92 0.87
N ARG A 254 6.98 13.49 -0.37
CA ARG A 254 8.30 13.24 -0.96
C ARG A 254 8.91 14.43 -1.69
N GLY A 255 8.18 15.55 -1.81
CA GLY A 255 8.60 16.72 -2.58
C GLY A 255 8.86 16.45 -4.07
N LYS A 256 8.26 15.41 -4.65
CA LYS A 256 8.37 15.05 -6.08
C LYS A 256 7.10 14.34 -6.54
N ALA A 257 6.59 14.68 -7.70
CA ALA A 257 5.42 14.02 -8.28
C ALA A 257 5.62 12.50 -8.44
N VAL A 258 4.60 11.74 -8.09
CA VAL A 258 4.55 10.29 -8.34
C VAL A 258 4.47 10.04 -9.84
N GLU A 259 5.30 9.14 -10.35
CA GLU A 259 5.28 8.70 -11.74
C GLU A 259 4.33 7.50 -11.86
N LEU A 260 3.26 7.68 -12.62
CA LEU A 260 2.21 6.70 -12.83
C LEU A 260 2.23 6.17 -14.26
N VAL A 261 1.79 4.93 -14.44
CA VAL A 261 1.60 4.27 -15.73
C VAL A 261 0.17 3.74 -15.84
N ASN A 262 -0.38 3.71 -17.05
CA ASN A 262 -1.68 3.08 -17.30
C ASN A 262 -1.60 1.56 -17.07
N CYS A 263 -2.58 1.01 -16.38
CA CYS A 263 -2.82 -0.43 -16.30
C CYS A 263 -3.07 -1.04 -17.70
N LYS A 264 -2.91 -2.36 -17.80
CA LYS A 264 -3.03 -3.12 -19.06
C LYS A 264 -4.45 -3.52 -19.41
N THR A 265 -5.29 -3.79 -18.41
CA THR A 265 -6.61 -4.42 -18.53
C THR A 265 -7.72 -3.64 -17.85
N VAL A 266 -7.38 -2.64 -17.03
CA VAL A 266 -8.34 -1.75 -16.36
C VAL A 266 -7.99 -0.28 -16.66
N PRO A 267 -8.97 0.64 -16.68
CA PRO A 267 -8.75 2.06 -16.99
C PRO A 267 -8.20 2.85 -15.78
N LEU A 268 -7.21 2.29 -15.08
CA LEU A 268 -6.58 2.90 -13.90
C LEU A 268 -5.10 3.22 -14.16
N LYS A 269 -4.51 3.97 -13.24
CA LYS A 269 -3.08 4.26 -13.22
C LYS A 269 -2.46 3.79 -11.90
N VAL A 270 -1.24 3.28 -11.98
CA VAL A 270 -0.48 2.73 -10.85
C VAL A 270 0.96 3.27 -10.85
N PRO A 271 1.71 3.23 -9.72
CA PRO A 271 3.10 3.66 -9.70
C PRO A 271 3.96 2.89 -10.70
N ALA A 272 4.67 3.60 -11.56
CA ALA A 272 5.49 3.00 -12.61
C ALA A 272 6.68 2.17 -12.07
N SER A 273 7.07 2.44 -10.81
CA SER A 273 8.14 1.77 -10.08
C SER A 273 7.67 0.63 -9.18
N ALA A 274 6.38 0.27 -9.22
CA ALA A 274 5.84 -0.85 -8.47
C ALA A 274 6.58 -2.16 -8.80
N GLU A 275 6.70 -3.06 -7.83
CA GLU A 275 7.27 -4.40 -8.01
C GLU A 275 6.25 -5.32 -8.69
N ILE A 276 5.01 -5.36 -8.17
CA ILE A 276 3.93 -6.21 -8.68
C ILE A 276 2.62 -5.41 -8.68
N VAL A 277 1.80 -5.59 -9.71
CA VAL A 277 0.44 -5.07 -9.80
C VAL A 277 -0.53 -6.17 -10.22
N LEU A 278 -1.59 -6.36 -9.44
CA LEU A 278 -2.75 -7.18 -9.80
C LEU A 278 -3.84 -6.27 -10.35
N GLU A 279 -4.27 -6.48 -11.59
CA GLU A 279 -5.37 -5.74 -12.19
C GLU A 279 -6.60 -6.63 -12.28
N GLY A 280 -7.79 -6.07 -12.11
CA GLY A 280 -9.00 -6.87 -12.12
C GLY A 280 -10.25 -6.07 -11.83
N HIS A 281 -11.31 -6.80 -11.47
CA HIS A 281 -12.61 -6.21 -11.19
C HIS A 281 -13.19 -6.76 -9.89
N VAL A 282 -13.78 -5.88 -9.09
CA VAL A 282 -14.51 -6.27 -7.88
C VAL A 282 -16.00 -6.39 -8.21
N SER A 283 -16.55 -7.56 -7.95
CA SER A 283 -17.96 -7.87 -8.20
C SER A 283 -18.90 -6.97 -7.41
N LEU A 284 -20.00 -6.55 -8.04
CA LEU A 284 -21.08 -5.82 -7.37
C LEU A 284 -22.00 -6.75 -6.57
N ASP A 285 -22.15 -8.00 -7.04
CA ASP A 285 -23.16 -8.94 -6.56
C ASP A 285 -22.54 -10.15 -5.84
N GLU A 286 -21.39 -10.63 -6.32
CA GLU A 286 -20.76 -11.83 -5.78
C GLU A 286 -19.95 -11.51 -4.52
N LYS A 287 -20.28 -12.23 -3.45
CA LYS A 287 -19.59 -12.18 -2.16
C LYS A 287 -19.37 -13.58 -1.63
N GLN A 288 -18.24 -13.79 -0.97
CA GLN A 288 -17.91 -15.06 -0.32
C GLN A 288 -17.44 -14.80 1.12
N ASP A 289 -17.39 -15.86 1.90
CA ASP A 289 -17.02 -15.83 3.32
C ASP A 289 -15.51 -15.62 3.48
N GLU A 290 -15.12 -14.55 4.16
CA GLU A 290 -13.74 -14.19 4.49
C GLU A 290 -13.41 -14.56 5.94
N GLY A 291 -12.22 -15.12 6.17
CA GLY A 291 -11.71 -15.48 7.48
C GLY A 291 -12.17 -16.84 8.01
N PRO A 292 -11.93 -17.12 9.31
CA PRO A 292 -11.39 -16.20 10.31
C PRO A 292 -9.89 -15.91 10.10
N TYR A 293 -9.44 -14.72 10.49
CA TYR A 293 -8.02 -14.31 10.48
C TYR A 293 -7.66 -13.61 11.77
N GLY A 294 -6.39 -13.74 12.20
CA GLY A 294 -5.87 -12.90 13.27
C GLY A 294 -5.87 -11.42 12.85
N ASP A 295 -6.14 -10.51 13.78
CA ASP A 295 -6.04 -9.08 13.54
C ASP A 295 -5.29 -8.33 14.65
N HIS A 296 -5.15 -7.02 14.47
CA HIS A 296 -4.49 -6.08 15.37
C HIS A 296 -4.99 -6.09 16.83
N THR A 297 -6.12 -6.74 17.14
CA THR A 297 -6.60 -6.92 18.52
C THR A 297 -5.92 -8.08 19.23
N GLY A 298 -5.23 -8.95 18.49
CA GLY A 298 -4.67 -10.21 19.00
C GLY A 298 -5.66 -11.37 19.05
N TYR A 299 -6.83 -11.24 18.41
CA TYR A 299 -7.87 -12.27 18.33
C TYR A 299 -8.23 -12.57 16.86
N TYR A 300 -8.90 -13.69 16.64
CA TYR A 300 -9.48 -14.01 15.34
C TYR A 300 -10.78 -13.25 15.13
N ASN A 301 -10.94 -12.63 13.97
CA ASN A 301 -12.20 -12.03 13.58
C ASN A 301 -13.23 -13.10 13.18
N SER A 302 -14.52 -12.76 13.30
CA SER A 302 -15.60 -13.60 12.79
C SER A 302 -15.59 -13.64 11.26
N VAL A 303 -16.14 -14.73 10.72
CA VAL A 303 -16.35 -14.91 9.29
C VAL A 303 -17.42 -13.94 8.80
N GLU A 304 -17.13 -13.20 7.72
CA GLU A 304 -18.04 -12.21 7.14
C GLU A 304 -17.97 -12.22 5.61
N LYS A 305 -19.03 -11.75 4.94
CA LYS A 305 -19.12 -11.74 3.47
C LYS A 305 -18.48 -10.50 2.85
N PHE A 306 -17.48 -10.72 1.99
CA PHE A 306 -16.80 -9.66 1.24
C PHE A 306 -16.84 -9.91 -0.27
N PRO A 307 -16.80 -8.85 -1.10
CA PRO A 307 -16.91 -8.98 -2.54
C PRO A 307 -15.69 -9.66 -3.16
N VAL A 308 -15.94 -10.43 -4.21
CA VAL A 308 -14.90 -11.15 -4.95
C VAL A 308 -14.18 -10.18 -5.88
N PHE A 309 -12.84 -10.19 -5.83
CA PHE A 309 -11.96 -9.56 -6.80
C PHE A 309 -11.42 -10.62 -7.76
N THR A 310 -11.70 -10.45 -9.05
CA THR A 310 -11.20 -11.33 -10.11
C THR A 310 -10.08 -10.65 -10.88
N VAL A 311 -8.89 -11.27 -10.86
CA VAL A 311 -7.68 -10.78 -11.52
C VAL A 311 -7.77 -11.02 -13.03
N SER A 312 -7.58 -9.94 -13.80
CA SER A 312 -7.49 -9.93 -15.27
C SER A 312 -6.05 -9.79 -15.79
N ALA A 313 -5.12 -9.29 -14.97
CA ALA A 313 -3.69 -9.31 -15.28
C ALA A 313 -2.83 -9.31 -14.01
N ILE A 314 -1.64 -9.91 -14.10
CA ILE A 314 -0.54 -9.71 -13.16
C ILE A 314 0.60 -9.08 -13.95
N THR A 315 0.99 -7.86 -13.59
CA THR A 315 2.18 -7.21 -14.13
C THR A 315 3.23 -7.10 -13.05
N MET A 316 4.50 -7.26 -13.41
CA MET A 316 5.59 -7.17 -12.44
C MET A 316 6.91 -6.75 -13.12
N ARG A 317 7.84 -6.29 -12.29
CA ARG A 317 9.24 -6.14 -12.69
C ARG A 317 9.86 -7.49 -13.02
N LYS A 318 10.96 -7.46 -13.77
CA LYS A 318 11.89 -8.58 -13.81
C LYS A 318 12.56 -8.70 -12.44
N ASP A 319 12.59 -9.91 -11.89
CA ASP A 319 13.09 -10.21 -10.55
C ASP A 319 12.37 -9.39 -9.46
N PRO A 320 11.03 -9.53 -9.31
CA PRO A 320 10.24 -8.69 -8.42
C PRO A 320 10.53 -8.98 -6.95
N ILE A 321 10.20 -8.04 -6.06
CA ILE A 321 10.21 -8.23 -4.61
C ILE A 321 8.76 -8.22 -4.11
N TYR A 322 8.35 -9.28 -3.39
CA TYR A 322 7.03 -9.33 -2.78
C TYR A 322 7.05 -8.66 -1.41
N LEU A 323 6.35 -7.53 -1.25
CA LEU A 323 6.21 -6.85 0.04
C LEU A 323 5.08 -7.50 0.85
N SER A 324 5.38 -7.93 2.07
CA SER A 324 4.40 -8.56 2.97
C SER A 324 4.58 -8.11 4.43
N THR A 325 3.55 -8.39 5.23
CA THR A 325 3.50 -8.15 6.68
C THR A 325 2.41 -9.00 7.32
N PHE A 326 2.25 -8.91 8.63
CA PHE A 326 1.15 -9.52 9.36
C PHE A 326 0.50 -8.49 10.30
N THR A 327 -0.69 -8.82 10.79
CA THR A 327 -1.37 -8.14 11.89
C THR A 327 -1.57 -9.12 13.02
N GLY A 328 -1.41 -8.71 14.27
CA GLY A 328 -1.57 -9.60 15.42
C GLY A 328 -1.68 -8.83 16.73
N ARG A 329 -1.39 -9.49 17.84
CA ARG A 329 -1.33 -8.80 19.13
C ARG A 329 -0.19 -7.76 19.10
N PRO A 330 -0.43 -6.48 19.42
CA PRO A 330 0.62 -5.46 19.37
C PRO A 330 1.79 -5.76 20.34
N PRO A 331 3.02 -5.35 20.00
CA PRO A 331 3.37 -4.54 18.83
C PRO A 331 3.36 -5.34 17.52
N ASP A 332 2.66 -4.81 16.52
CA ASP A 332 2.73 -5.24 15.12
C ASP A 332 3.17 -4.07 14.21
N GLU A 333 3.56 -4.33 12.96
CA GLU A 333 4.01 -3.26 12.05
C GLU A 333 2.95 -2.15 11.84
N PRO A 334 1.64 -2.46 11.69
CA PRO A 334 0.59 -1.44 11.67
C PRO A 334 0.53 -0.56 12.93
N SER A 335 0.77 -1.12 14.13
CA SER A 335 0.80 -0.32 15.35
C SER A 335 1.97 0.67 15.38
N VAL A 336 3.13 0.30 14.83
CA VAL A 336 4.29 1.20 14.70
C VAL A 336 4.02 2.31 13.70
N LEU A 337 3.40 2.00 12.57
CA LEU A 337 2.92 3.00 11.60
C LEU A 337 1.95 3.97 12.27
N GLY A 338 0.98 3.48 13.04
CA GLY A 338 0.05 4.31 13.79
C GLY A 338 0.75 5.23 14.78
N ALA A 339 1.75 4.72 15.52
CA ALA A 339 2.54 5.51 16.46
C ALA A 339 3.31 6.65 15.76
N ALA A 340 3.95 6.38 14.63
CA ALA A 340 4.65 7.39 13.85
C ALA A 340 3.69 8.44 13.23
N LEU A 341 2.54 8.00 12.70
CA LEU A 341 1.56 8.89 12.11
C LEU A 341 0.85 9.78 13.14
N ASN A 342 0.72 9.34 14.39
CA ASN A 342 0.17 10.18 15.46
C ASN A 342 0.96 11.50 15.63
N GLU A 343 2.28 11.47 15.47
CA GLU A 343 3.11 12.69 15.50
C GLU A 343 2.74 13.68 14.39
N VAL A 344 2.33 13.17 13.21
CA VAL A 344 1.87 14.00 12.08
C VAL A 344 0.53 14.70 12.38
N PHE A 345 -0.33 14.10 13.22
CA PHE A 345 -1.65 14.67 13.54
C PHE A 345 -1.65 15.62 14.74
N ILE A 346 -0.63 15.60 15.60
CA ILE A 346 -0.57 16.49 16.77
C ILE A 346 -0.79 17.97 16.39
N PRO A 347 -0.13 18.54 15.36
CA PRO A 347 -0.35 19.93 14.95
C PRO A 347 -1.78 20.23 14.50
N LEU A 348 -2.50 19.24 13.94
CA LEU A 348 -3.90 19.39 13.51
C LEU A 348 -4.88 19.48 14.68
N LEU A 349 -4.49 19.02 15.87
CA LEU A 349 -5.29 19.09 17.09
C LEU A 349 -4.97 20.32 17.95
N GLN A 350 -3.86 21.00 17.69
CA GLN A 350 -3.41 22.20 18.40
C GLN A 350 -3.97 23.50 17.81
N GLN A 351 -4.60 23.42 16.63
CA GLN A 351 -5.36 24.50 15.99
C GLN A 351 -6.80 24.48 16.51
#